data_AF-A0AA90ZAL2-F1
#
_entry.id   AF-A0AA90ZAL2-F1
#
_cell.length_a   1.000
_cell.length_b   1.000
_cell.length_c   1.000
_cell.angle_alpha   90.00
_cell.angle_beta   90.00
_cell.angle_gamma   90.00
#
_symmetry.space_group_name_H-M   'P 1'
#
loop_
_entity.id
_entity.type
_entity.pdbx_description
1 polymer ?
#
loop_
_entity_poly.entity_id
_entity_poly.type
_entity_poly.pdbx_seq_one_letter_code
_entity_poly.pdbx_strand_id
1 'polypeptide(L)'
;MKGTENFEQEVREYLIKHRYVKRQDLKDYLIETHPKSEYSGYSDRTIDRRLSQMREDKTIRILKKGTKKQKFGIPDSGDLFSYIILFEEINYSEMFDILIEKIIKEVPNRKNLIEEIYEYHQAAPLNQIELDSIVEAFGKIYKSLDDESIDMMLDLFVHCIIIEKIKPRHGFVLKEILETILEKFSEKNEIYPDLRKNILTLMGYYNLKGPVINQLKTDAYNLEKPTSVESDYTNDALSTVIVGNLNYLLDLKLELKQEGKVEAVKLINNVMYHFRKPIDNKDNIQ
;
A
#
# COMPACT_ATOMS: atom_id res chain seq x y z
N MET A 1 -15.23 -20.14 39.09
CA MET A 1 -14.43 -19.37 38.12
C MET A 1 -13.03 -19.95 37.83
N LYS A 2 -12.66 -21.15 38.30
CA LYS A 2 -11.31 -21.73 38.09
C LYS A 2 -11.09 -22.52 36.79
N GLY A 3 -12.13 -22.71 35.96
CA GLY A 3 -12.08 -23.60 34.80
C GLY A 3 -11.94 -22.90 33.44
N THR A 4 -12.05 -21.57 33.36
CA THR A 4 -12.00 -20.81 32.09
C THR A 4 -10.60 -20.31 31.82
N GLU A 5 -9.95 -19.67 32.79
CA GLU A 5 -8.56 -19.20 32.71
C GLU A 5 -7.57 -20.34 32.37
N ASN A 6 -7.79 -21.54 32.93
CA ASN A 6 -6.94 -22.70 32.65
C ASN A 6 -7.02 -23.16 31.16
N PHE A 7 -8.22 -23.10 30.55
CA PHE A 7 -8.39 -23.51 29.15
C PHE A 7 -7.78 -22.50 28.19
N GLU A 8 -8.02 -21.21 28.42
CA GLU A 8 -7.48 -20.16 27.56
C GLU A 8 -5.96 -20.12 27.63
N GLN A 9 -5.40 -20.27 28.83
CA GLN A 9 -3.96 -20.36 29.04
C GLN A 9 -3.37 -21.60 28.35
N GLU A 10 -3.98 -22.77 28.49
CA GLU A 10 -3.51 -24.00 27.84
C GLU A 10 -3.55 -23.88 26.31
N VAL A 11 -4.63 -23.34 25.74
CA VAL A 11 -4.71 -23.06 24.30
C VAL A 11 -3.63 -22.07 23.87
N ARG A 12 -3.38 -21.03 24.66
CA ARG A 12 -2.29 -20.06 24.39
C ARG A 12 -0.92 -20.75 24.38
N GLU A 13 -0.58 -21.47 25.43
CA GLU A 13 0.70 -22.19 25.55
C GLU A 13 0.90 -23.20 24.41
N TYR A 14 -0.16 -23.91 24.04
CA TYR A 14 -0.10 -24.85 22.93
C TYR A 14 0.17 -24.14 21.59
N LEU A 15 -0.50 -23.00 21.36
CA LEU A 15 -0.32 -22.22 20.14
C LEU A 15 1.04 -21.51 20.09
N ILE A 16 1.58 -21.01 21.21
CA ILE A 16 2.96 -20.45 21.30
C ILE A 16 3.98 -21.49 20.83
N LYS A 17 3.82 -22.75 21.27
CA LYS A 17 4.74 -23.83 20.94
C LYS A 17 4.69 -24.26 19.46
N HIS A 18 3.51 -24.20 18.83
CA HIS A 18 3.29 -24.74 17.48
C HIS A 18 3.06 -23.68 16.40
N ARG A 19 2.95 -22.40 16.76
CA ARG A 19 2.66 -21.21 15.92
C ARG A 19 1.30 -21.21 15.23
N TYR A 20 0.95 -22.30 14.54
CA TYR A 20 -0.36 -22.56 13.96
C TYR A 20 -0.71 -24.03 14.07
N VAL A 21 -2.00 -24.32 14.21
CA VAL A 21 -2.47 -25.71 14.33
C VAL A 21 -3.76 -25.89 13.54
N LYS A 22 -3.98 -27.07 12.96
CA LYS A 22 -5.31 -27.40 12.42
C LYS A 22 -6.29 -27.44 13.59
N ARG A 23 -7.48 -26.90 13.36
CA ARG A 23 -8.54 -26.87 14.38
C ARG A 23 -8.85 -28.26 14.93
N GLN A 24 -8.83 -29.29 14.08
CA GLN A 24 -9.10 -30.65 14.51
C GLN A 24 -7.98 -31.17 15.42
N ASP A 25 -6.72 -31.03 15.00
CA ASP A 25 -5.56 -31.48 15.80
C ASP A 25 -5.51 -30.82 17.19
N LEU A 26 -5.88 -29.53 17.31
CA LEU A 26 -6.00 -28.87 18.61
C LEU A 26 -7.14 -29.47 19.45
N LYS A 27 -8.29 -29.75 18.85
CA LYS A 27 -9.43 -30.37 19.54
C LYS A 27 -9.07 -31.77 20.02
N ASP A 28 -8.42 -32.56 19.18
CA ASP A 28 -7.97 -33.91 19.50
C ASP A 28 -6.97 -33.88 20.65
N TYR A 29 -5.96 -33.00 20.59
CA TYR A 29 -5.02 -32.78 21.69
C TYR A 29 -5.73 -32.44 23.01
N LEU A 30 -6.67 -31.48 22.99
CA LEU A 30 -7.40 -31.06 24.19
C LEU A 30 -8.30 -32.18 24.77
N ILE A 31 -8.83 -33.06 23.93
CA ILE A 31 -9.65 -34.21 24.35
C ILE A 31 -8.77 -35.34 24.90
N GLU A 32 -7.66 -35.64 24.23
CA GLU A 32 -6.70 -36.68 24.61
C GLU A 32 -5.94 -36.32 25.89
N THR A 33 -5.63 -35.04 26.08
CA THR A 33 -4.94 -34.54 27.29
C THR A 33 -5.88 -34.52 28.50
N HIS A 34 -7.19 -34.43 28.28
CA HIS A 34 -8.21 -34.40 29.34
C HIS A 34 -9.31 -35.48 29.18
N PRO A 35 -8.96 -36.79 29.17
CA PRO A 35 -9.94 -37.83 28.92
C PRO A 35 -10.85 -38.07 30.14
N LYS A 36 -12.10 -37.60 30.03
CA LYS A 36 -13.34 -38.03 30.71
C LYS A 36 -13.41 -38.31 32.23
N SER A 37 -12.39 -38.13 33.07
CA SER A 37 -12.53 -38.39 34.52
C SER A 37 -12.26 -37.22 35.48
N GLU A 38 -11.68 -36.08 35.07
CA GLU A 38 -11.30 -35.05 36.07
C GLU A 38 -11.68 -33.59 35.75
N TYR A 39 -12.00 -33.23 34.50
CA TYR A 39 -12.31 -31.83 34.14
C TYR A 39 -13.60 -31.69 33.32
N SER A 40 -14.68 -31.28 34.00
CA SER A 40 -15.91 -30.82 33.33
C SER A 40 -15.60 -29.56 32.50
N GLY A 41 -15.26 -29.70 31.22
CA GLY A 41 -14.84 -28.55 30.41
C GLY A 41 -14.31 -28.83 29.01
N TYR A 42 -13.89 -30.06 28.71
CA TYR A 42 -13.16 -30.41 27.47
C TYR A 42 -13.94 -31.35 26.54
N SER A 43 -15.28 -31.30 26.58
CA SER A 43 -16.10 -31.95 25.56
C SER A 43 -15.98 -31.19 24.24
N ASP A 44 -16.15 -31.89 23.11
CA ASP A 44 -16.13 -31.30 21.76
C ASP A 44 -16.96 -30.01 21.64
N ARG A 45 -18.20 -30.05 22.15
CA ARG A 45 -19.13 -28.91 22.18
C ARG A 45 -18.62 -27.77 23.06
N THR A 46 -17.98 -28.07 24.18
CA THR A 46 -17.45 -27.05 25.09
C THR A 46 -16.20 -26.40 24.52
N ILE A 47 -15.31 -27.18 23.91
CA ILE A 47 -14.12 -26.68 23.22
C ILE A 47 -14.54 -25.71 22.11
N ASP A 48 -15.50 -26.11 21.26
CA ASP A 48 -15.97 -25.24 20.18
C ASP A 48 -16.60 -23.94 20.69
N ARG A 49 -17.38 -23.99 21.77
CA ARG A 49 -17.94 -22.79 22.41
C ARG A 49 -16.85 -21.87 22.94
N ARG A 50 -15.82 -22.42 23.61
CA ARG A 50 -14.73 -21.63 24.20
C ARG A 50 -13.78 -21.07 23.14
N LEU A 51 -13.44 -21.82 22.11
CA LEU A 51 -12.69 -21.30 20.96
C LEU A 51 -13.46 -20.18 20.24
N SER A 52 -14.80 -20.29 20.17
CA SER A 52 -15.63 -19.20 19.61
C SER A 52 -15.55 -17.95 20.47
N GLN A 53 -15.61 -18.10 21.80
CA GLN A 53 -15.45 -17.00 22.75
C GLN A 53 -14.06 -16.36 22.66
N MET A 54 -12.98 -17.15 22.65
CA MET A 54 -11.61 -16.66 22.45
C MET A 54 -11.41 -15.94 21.11
N ARG A 55 -12.17 -16.31 20.08
CA ARG A 55 -12.19 -15.58 18.79
C ARG A 55 -12.92 -14.24 18.91
N GLU A 56 -14.06 -14.21 19.59
CA GLU A 56 -14.83 -12.98 19.86
C GLU A 56 -14.00 -11.99 20.69
N ASP A 57 -13.29 -12.49 21.69
CA ASP A 57 -12.40 -11.73 22.58
C ASP A 57 -11.04 -11.41 21.94
N LYS A 58 -10.87 -11.69 20.64
CA LYS A 58 -9.63 -11.45 19.87
C LYS A 58 -8.38 -12.06 20.51
N THR A 59 -8.51 -13.17 21.22
CA THR A 59 -7.35 -13.93 21.73
C THR A 59 -6.74 -14.82 20.64
N ILE A 60 -7.58 -15.37 19.76
CA ILE A 60 -7.18 -16.24 18.65
C ILE A 60 -7.83 -15.80 17.33
N ARG A 61 -7.22 -16.18 16.21
CA ARG A 61 -7.85 -16.11 14.87
C ARG A 61 -8.12 -17.52 14.36
N ILE A 62 -9.32 -17.73 13.81
CA ILE A 62 -9.69 -18.97 13.13
C ILE A 62 -9.69 -18.72 11.62
N LEU A 63 -8.72 -19.31 10.93
CA LEU A 63 -8.56 -19.23 9.48
C LEU A 63 -9.38 -20.35 8.84
N LYS A 64 -10.46 -19.99 8.13
CA LYS A 64 -11.36 -20.97 7.50
C LYS A 64 -10.70 -21.64 6.30
N LYS A 65 -11.21 -22.81 5.93
CA LYS A 65 -10.90 -23.48 4.65
C LYS A 65 -11.04 -22.49 3.49
N GLY A 66 -10.10 -22.50 2.54
CA GLY A 66 -10.10 -21.59 1.38
C GLY A 66 -9.70 -20.14 1.68
N THR A 67 -9.28 -19.81 2.90
CA THR A 67 -8.60 -18.53 3.17
C THR A 67 -7.17 -18.63 2.63
N LYS A 68 -6.63 -17.57 2.00
CA LYS A 68 -5.19 -17.49 1.68
C LYS A 68 -4.38 -17.51 2.99
N LYS A 69 -3.75 -18.65 3.32
CA LYS A 69 -3.06 -18.85 4.61
C LYS A 69 -1.53 -18.66 4.55
N GLN A 70 -0.97 -18.52 3.35
CA GLN A 70 0.43 -18.15 3.12
C GLN A 70 0.83 -16.93 3.95
N LYS A 71 -0.03 -15.91 4.01
CA LYS A 71 0.15 -14.68 4.80
C LYS A 71 0.23 -14.88 6.33
N PHE A 72 0.04 -16.10 6.81
CA PHE A 72 0.19 -16.50 8.21
C PHE A 72 1.29 -17.55 8.39
N GLY A 73 2.16 -17.76 7.39
CA GLY A 73 3.25 -18.75 7.43
C GLY A 73 2.81 -20.21 7.29
N ILE A 74 1.60 -20.46 6.76
CA ILE A 74 1.05 -21.80 6.57
C ILE A 74 1.21 -22.20 5.09
N PRO A 75 1.85 -23.34 4.77
CA PRO A 75 2.05 -23.80 3.40
C PRO A 75 0.74 -24.05 2.62
N ASP A 76 0.80 -23.96 1.28
CA ASP A 76 -0.33 -24.08 0.34
C ASP A 76 -1.11 -25.40 0.47
N SER A 77 -0.44 -26.47 0.87
CA SER A 77 -1.08 -27.75 1.19
C SER A 77 -2.08 -27.67 2.36
N GLY A 78 -2.08 -26.56 3.10
CA GLY A 78 -2.98 -26.25 4.20
C GLY A 78 -4.34 -25.67 3.81
N ASP A 79 -4.63 -25.38 2.54
CA ASP A 79 -5.88 -24.70 2.17
C ASP A 79 -7.15 -25.51 2.44
N LEU A 80 -7.01 -26.84 2.57
CA LEU A 80 -8.10 -27.79 2.80
C LEU A 80 -8.64 -27.81 4.23
N PHE A 81 -7.91 -27.28 5.21
CA PHE A 81 -8.27 -27.37 6.64
C PHE A 81 -8.57 -26.01 7.26
N SER A 82 -9.19 -25.97 8.45
CA SER A 82 -9.25 -24.74 9.24
C SER A 82 -8.10 -24.69 10.22
N TYR A 83 -7.49 -23.53 10.41
CA TYR A 83 -6.36 -23.34 11.31
C TYR A 83 -6.68 -22.35 12.42
N ILE A 84 -5.98 -22.49 13.54
CA ILE A 84 -6.05 -21.59 14.69
C ILE A 84 -4.65 -21.03 14.92
N ILE A 85 -4.59 -19.71 15.11
CA ILE A 85 -3.37 -18.96 15.46
C ILE A 85 -3.68 -18.00 16.61
N LEU A 86 -2.67 -17.60 17.36
CA LEU A 86 -2.81 -16.52 18.33
C LEU A 86 -3.04 -15.19 17.63
N PHE A 87 -3.86 -14.35 18.23
CA PHE A 87 -4.06 -12.99 17.73
C PHE A 87 -2.81 -12.12 17.93
N GLU A 88 -2.01 -12.39 18.97
CA GLU A 88 -0.87 -11.56 19.43
C GLU A 88 0.52 -12.02 18.92
N GLU A 89 0.67 -13.18 18.26
CA GLU A 89 2.00 -13.68 17.81
C GLU A 89 2.38 -13.34 16.36
N ILE A 90 1.79 -12.30 15.79
CA ILE A 90 2.55 -11.50 14.85
C ILE A 90 2.49 -10.10 15.42
N ASN A 91 3.54 -9.70 16.15
CA ASN A 91 3.75 -8.30 16.43
C ASN A 91 4.15 -7.66 15.10
N TYR A 92 3.14 -7.44 14.26
CA TYR A 92 3.26 -6.95 12.90
C TYR A 92 4.05 -5.63 12.90
N SER A 93 3.90 -4.81 13.95
CA SER A 93 4.71 -3.61 14.18
C SER A 93 6.19 -3.91 14.38
N GLU A 94 6.57 -4.87 15.24
CA GLU A 94 7.99 -5.23 15.43
C GLU A 94 8.61 -5.85 14.18
N MET A 95 7.87 -6.70 13.46
CA MET A 95 8.34 -7.25 12.19
C MET A 95 8.51 -6.16 11.14
N PHE A 96 7.58 -5.22 11.08
CA PHE A 96 7.66 -4.07 10.19
C PHE A 96 8.86 -3.18 10.53
N ASP A 97 9.09 -2.87 11.80
CA ASP A 97 10.26 -2.10 12.24
C ASP A 97 11.58 -2.81 11.85
N ILE A 98 11.64 -4.14 12.00
CA ILE A 98 12.78 -4.95 11.56
C ILE A 98 12.96 -4.88 10.03
N LEU A 99 11.86 -4.96 9.25
CA LEU A 99 11.92 -4.84 7.79
C LEU A 99 12.47 -3.48 7.38
N ILE A 100 11.97 -2.39 7.98
CA ILE A 100 12.44 -1.04 7.72
C ILE A 100 13.92 -0.89 8.05
N GLU A 101 14.37 -1.39 9.19
CA GLU A 101 15.78 -1.36 9.55
C GLU A 101 16.66 -2.13 8.57
N LYS A 102 16.21 -3.31 8.15
CA LYS A 102 16.94 -4.14 7.18
C LYS A 102 17.03 -3.49 5.82
N ILE A 103 15.95 -2.86 5.34
CA ILE A 103 15.95 -2.14 4.06
C ILE A 103 17.03 -1.04 4.04
N ILE A 104 17.18 -0.32 5.15
CA ILE A 104 18.19 0.74 5.26
C ILE A 104 19.61 0.13 5.20
N LYS A 105 19.85 -0.98 5.91
CA LYS A 105 21.18 -1.56 6.13
C LYS A 105 21.65 -2.56 5.04
N GLU A 106 20.76 -3.40 4.51
CA GLU A 106 21.11 -4.57 3.69
C GLU A 106 20.93 -4.31 2.18
N VAL A 107 21.86 -3.56 1.57
CA VAL A 107 21.83 -3.21 0.14
C VAL A 107 21.49 -4.39 -0.80
N PRO A 108 22.11 -5.59 -0.68
CA PRO A 108 21.87 -6.68 -1.63
C PRO A 108 20.45 -7.25 -1.61
N ASN A 109 19.72 -7.09 -0.50
CA ASN A 109 18.41 -7.70 -0.29
C ASN A 109 17.26 -6.68 -0.39
N ARG A 110 17.55 -5.42 -0.74
CA ARG A 110 16.56 -4.33 -0.67
C ARG A 110 15.31 -4.59 -1.51
N LYS A 111 15.46 -5.12 -2.72
CA LYS A 111 14.32 -5.45 -3.59
C LYS A 111 13.36 -6.41 -2.89
N ASN A 112 13.86 -7.56 -2.44
CA ASN A 112 13.06 -8.57 -1.74
C ASN A 112 12.40 -8.02 -0.48
N LEU A 113 13.08 -7.12 0.25
CA LEU A 113 12.52 -6.49 1.44
C LEU A 113 11.42 -5.47 1.11
N ILE A 114 11.52 -4.76 -0.02
CA ILE A 114 10.45 -3.87 -0.51
C ILE A 114 9.24 -4.69 -0.96
N GLU A 115 9.46 -5.82 -1.65
CA GLU A 115 8.41 -6.77 -2.01
C GLU A 115 7.68 -7.26 -0.75
N GLU A 116 8.42 -7.61 0.31
CA GLU A 116 7.83 -8.02 1.60
C GLU A 116 6.98 -6.90 2.23
N ILE A 117 7.39 -5.63 2.14
CA ILE A 117 6.56 -4.49 2.59
C ILE A 117 5.28 -4.38 1.76
N TYR A 118 5.39 -4.59 0.44
CA TYR A 118 4.23 -4.57 -0.44
C TYR A 118 3.26 -5.71 -0.10
N GLU A 119 3.77 -6.92 0.13
CA GLU A 119 2.97 -8.07 0.56
C GLU A 119 2.34 -7.85 1.94
N TYR A 120 3.07 -7.23 2.87
CA TYR A 120 2.56 -6.82 4.18
C TYR A 120 1.35 -5.90 4.03
N HIS A 121 1.48 -4.85 3.22
CA HIS A 121 0.40 -3.89 2.94
C HIS A 121 -0.85 -4.57 2.35
N GLN A 122 -0.67 -5.54 1.44
CA GLN A 122 -1.78 -6.32 0.89
C GLN A 122 -2.48 -7.21 1.94
N ALA A 123 -1.77 -7.61 2.99
CA ALA A 123 -2.30 -8.46 4.05
C ALA A 123 -2.98 -7.66 5.17
N ALA A 124 -2.48 -6.46 5.46
CA ALA A 124 -2.98 -5.54 6.48
C ALA A 124 -2.73 -4.08 6.05
N PRO A 125 -3.73 -3.18 6.12
CA PRO A 125 -3.54 -1.78 5.79
C PRO A 125 -2.49 -1.14 6.70
N LEU A 126 -1.58 -0.36 6.09
CA LEU A 126 -0.61 0.43 6.85
C LEU A 126 -1.32 1.50 7.70
N ASN A 127 -0.79 1.73 8.89
CA ASN A 127 -1.15 2.90 9.68
C ASN A 127 -0.23 4.10 9.36
N GLN A 128 -0.57 5.28 9.87
CA GLN A 128 0.18 6.50 9.61
C GLN A 128 1.66 6.42 10.06
N ILE A 129 1.94 5.77 11.20
CA ILE A 129 3.29 5.64 11.75
C ILE A 129 4.14 4.73 10.87
N GLU A 130 3.56 3.61 10.43
CA GLU A 130 4.22 2.67 9.52
C GLU A 130 4.55 3.34 8.17
N LEU A 131 3.60 4.10 7.61
CA LEU A 131 3.83 4.86 6.38
C LEU A 131 4.92 5.93 6.55
N ASP A 132 4.94 6.63 7.69
CA ASP A 132 5.99 7.60 8.00
C ASP A 132 7.38 6.94 8.02
N SER A 133 7.50 5.76 8.64
CA SER A 133 8.75 4.97 8.66
C SER A 133 9.20 4.56 7.26
N ILE A 134 8.28 4.16 6.38
CA ILE A 134 8.60 3.83 4.98
C ILE A 134 9.09 5.07 4.23
N VAL A 135 8.40 6.20 4.36
CA VAL A 135 8.79 7.46 3.70
C VAL A 135 10.19 7.89 4.13
N GLU A 136 10.50 7.81 5.42
CA GLU A 136 11.83 8.11 5.95
C GLU A 136 12.90 7.15 5.43
N ALA A 137 12.61 5.85 5.41
CA ALA A 137 13.52 4.84 4.89
C ALA A 137 13.80 5.06 3.40
N PHE A 138 12.75 5.32 2.61
CA PHE A 138 12.85 5.62 1.19
C PHE A 138 13.75 6.84 0.94
N GLY A 139 13.59 7.91 1.73
CA GLY A 139 14.45 9.09 1.63
C GLY A 139 15.93 8.83 1.87
N LYS A 140 16.26 7.81 2.66
CA LYS A 140 17.66 7.40 2.91
C LYS A 140 18.25 6.56 1.78
N ILE A 141 17.42 5.81 1.04
CA ILE A 141 17.90 4.74 0.14
C ILE A 141 17.58 4.96 -1.34
N TYR A 142 16.64 5.84 -1.72
CA TYR A 142 16.07 5.89 -3.08
C TYR A 142 17.12 6.03 -4.19
N LYS A 143 18.22 6.75 -3.94
CA LYS A 143 19.32 6.95 -4.90
C LYS A 143 20.06 5.66 -5.28
N SER A 144 19.93 4.63 -4.45
CA SER A 144 20.60 3.33 -4.61
C SER A 144 19.63 2.20 -4.99
N LEU A 145 18.36 2.53 -5.20
CA LEU A 145 17.36 1.57 -5.66
C LEU A 145 17.39 1.46 -7.19
N ASP A 146 17.12 0.26 -7.69
CA ASP A 146 16.79 0.04 -9.08
C ASP A 146 15.41 0.61 -9.43
N ASP A 147 15.12 0.70 -10.73
CA ASP A 147 13.90 1.34 -11.22
C ASP A 147 12.63 0.58 -10.81
N GLU A 148 12.70 -0.74 -10.71
CA GLU A 148 11.60 -1.60 -10.26
C GLU A 148 11.23 -1.33 -8.80
N SER A 149 12.24 -1.27 -7.95
CA SER A 149 12.09 -0.95 -6.52
C SER A 149 11.52 0.45 -6.32
N ILE A 150 11.92 1.42 -7.17
CA ILE A 150 11.34 2.76 -7.15
C ILE A 150 9.87 2.72 -7.60
N ASP A 151 9.55 1.99 -8.67
CA ASP A 151 8.17 1.83 -9.15
C ASP A 151 7.24 1.27 -8.06
N MET A 152 7.63 0.16 -7.43
CA MET A 152 6.87 -0.48 -6.36
C MET A 152 6.63 0.46 -5.17
N MET A 153 7.65 1.21 -4.77
CA MET A 153 7.54 2.17 -3.66
C MET A 153 6.59 3.33 -4.02
N LEU A 154 6.66 3.86 -5.24
CA LEU A 154 5.77 4.91 -5.70
C LEU A 154 4.32 4.43 -5.82
N ASP A 155 4.10 3.21 -6.32
CA ASP A 155 2.78 2.57 -6.36
C ASP A 155 2.20 2.41 -4.95
N LEU A 156 3.00 1.88 -4.01
CA LEU A 156 2.63 1.77 -2.60
C LEU A 156 2.22 3.13 -2.01
N PHE A 157 3.00 4.18 -2.27
CA PHE A 157 2.67 5.53 -1.81
C PHE A 157 1.40 6.08 -2.44
N VAL A 158 1.18 5.87 -3.74
CA VAL A 158 -0.07 6.27 -4.40
C VAL A 158 -1.25 5.54 -3.74
N HIS A 159 -1.13 4.24 -3.50
CA HIS A 159 -2.18 3.47 -2.86
C HIS A 159 -2.49 3.99 -1.46
N CYS A 160 -1.48 4.10 -0.58
CA CYS A 160 -1.69 4.51 0.81
C CYS A 160 -2.19 5.96 0.92
N ILE A 161 -1.59 6.89 0.16
CA ILE A 161 -1.86 8.33 0.31
C ILE A 161 -3.11 8.75 -0.45
N ILE A 162 -3.28 8.26 -1.68
CA ILE A 162 -4.36 8.70 -2.58
C ILE A 162 -5.60 7.83 -2.43
N ILE A 163 -5.44 6.51 -2.36
CA ILE A 163 -6.59 5.59 -2.33
C ILE A 163 -7.08 5.43 -0.89
N GLU A 164 -6.20 5.07 0.04
CA GLU A 164 -6.55 4.83 1.45
C GLU A 164 -6.62 6.12 2.30
N LYS A 165 -6.19 7.25 1.73
CA LYS A 165 -6.24 8.57 2.38
C LYS A 165 -5.40 8.66 3.67
N ILE A 166 -4.31 7.90 3.75
CA ILE A 166 -3.36 7.98 4.86
C ILE A 166 -2.40 9.14 4.59
N LYS A 167 -2.44 10.16 5.46
CA LYS A 167 -1.59 11.34 5.31
C LYS A 167 -0.29 11.17 6.12
N PRO A 168 0.89 11.04 5.48
CA PRO A 168 2.15 10.96 6.21
C PRO A 168 2.44 12.30 6.92
N ARG A 169 2.92 12.24 8.16
CA ARG A 169 3.38 13.40 8.92
C ARG A 169 4.64 13.99 8.29
N HIS A 170 5.52 13.13 7.78
CA HIS A 170 6.77 13.52 7.13
C HIS A 170 6.64 13.69 5.60
N GLY A 171 5.48 14.13 5.12
CA GLY A 171 5.23 14.32 3.69
C GLY A 171 6.18 15.30 2.99
N PHE A 172 6.92 16.14 3.73
CA PHE A 172 7.95 17.02 3.15
C PHE A 172 9.13 16.22 2.58
N VAL A 173 9.54 15.12 3.22
CA VAL A 173 10.60 14.23 2.75
C VAL A 173 10.24 13.68 1.38
N LEU A 174 8.99 13.19 1.24
CA LEU A 174 8.50 12.65 -0.01
C LEU A 174 8.47 13.73 -1.12
N LYS A 175 8.11 14.98 -0.81
CA LYS A 175 8.12 16.08 -1.79
C LYS A 175 9.50 16.32 -2.39
N GLU A 176 10.54 16.42 -1.55
CA GLU A 176 11.91 16.67 -1.99
C GLU A 176 12.43 15.53 -2.88
N ILE A 177 12.10 14.30 -2.51
CA ILE A 177 12.50 13.11 -3.27
C ILE A 177 11.80 13.07 -4.64
N LEU A 178 10.51 13.38 -4.70
CA LEU A 178 9.72 13.30 -5.93
C LEU A 178 10.32 14.18 -7.03
N GLU A 179 10.80 15.39 -6.72
CA GLU A 179 11.46 16.25 -7.71
C GLU A 179 12.72 15.60 -8.29
N THR A 180 13.57 15.03 -7.43
CA THR A 180 14.78 14.33 -7.87
C THR A 180 14.45 13.08 -8.70
N ILE A 181 13.42 12.33 -8.30
CA ILE A 181 13.01 11.12 -9.04
C ILE A 181 12.40 11.52 -10.40
N LEU A 182 11.64 12.61 -10.47
CA LEU A 182 11.10 13.10 -11.75
C LEU A 182 12.21 13.47 -12.74
N GLU A 183 13.31 14.07 -12.28
CA GLU A 183 14.46 14.35 -13.15
C GLU A 183 15.06 13.07 -13.74
N LYS A 184 15.22 12.03 -12.92
CA LYS A 184 15.70 10.70 -13.35
C LYS A 184 14.74 10.04 -14.34
N PHE A 185 13.43 10.18 -14.13
CA PHE A 185 12.37 9.59 -14.95
C PHE A 185 11.58 10.66 -15.69
N SER A 186 12.31 11.60 -16.28
CA SER A 186 11.72 12.71 -17.05
C SER A 186 11.11 12.20 -18.36
N GLU A 187 11.66 11.13 -18.92
CA GLU A 187 11.09 10.39 -20.04
C GLU A 187 10.25 9.19 -19.54
N LYS A 188 9.30 8.75 -20.37
CA LYS A 188 8.48 7.59 -20.06
C LYS A 188 9.34 6.33 -20.06
N ASN A 189 9.31 5.58 -18.95
CA ASN A 189 9.95 4.27 -18.87
C ASN A 189 9.07 3.23 -19.59
N GLU A 190 9.62 2.54 -20.59
CA GLU A 190 8.86 1.54 -21.36
C GLU A 190 8.56 0.27 -20.56
N ILE A 191 9.41 -0.08 -19.59
CA ILE A 191 9.26 -1.26 -18.73
C ILE A 191 8.25 -0.95 -17.61
N TYR A 192 8.31 0.25 -17.04
CA TYR A 192 7.46 0.72 -15.94
C TYR A 192 6.60 1.92 -16.40
N PRO A 193 5.53 1.70 -17.18
CA PRO A 193 4.80 2.77 -17.86
C PRO A 193 4.02 3.69 -16.91
N ASP A 194 3.67 3.24 -15.71
CA ASP A 194 2.96 4.03 -14.70
C ASP A 194 3.91 4.77 -13.75
N LEU A 195 5.23 4.52 -13.77
CA LEU A 195 6.19 5.10 -12.83
C LEU A 195 6.12 6.62 -12.81
N ARG A 196 6.22 7.26 -14.00
CA ARG A 196 6.17 8.72 -14.10
C ARG A 196 4.81 9.29 -13.74
N LYS A 197 3.74 8.58 -14.09
CA LYS A 197 2.37 8.94 -13.69
C LYS A 197 2.20 8.88 -12.18
N ASN A 198 2.78 7.90 -11.49
CA ASN A 198 2.75 7.79 -10.03
C ASN A 198 3.51 8.96 -9.37
N ILE A 199 4.69 9.34 -9.91
CA ILE A 199 5.43 10.53 -9.47
C ILE A 199 4.54 11.78 -9.59
N LEU A 200 3.98 12.03 -10.79
CA LEU A 200 3.15 13.21 -11.06
C LEU A 200 1.86 13.22 -10.23
N THR A 201 1.25 12.06 -9.99
CA THR A 201 0.07 11.91 -9.13
C THR A 201 0.39 12.35 -7.70
N LEU A 202 1.51 11.87 -7.13
CA LEU A 202 1.95 12.26 -5.78
C LEU A 202 2.33 13.75 -5.72
N MET A 203 3.00 14.28 -6.74
CA MET A 203 3.28 15.72 -6.86
C MET A 203 1.99 16.56 -6.90
N GLY A 204 0.97 16.10 -7.63
CA GLY A 204 -0.35 16.70 -7.69
C GLY A 204 -1.02 16.79 -6.32
N TYR A 205 -1.02 15.67 -5.59
CA TYR A 205 -1.52 15.60 -4.22
C TYR A 205 -0.84 16.61 -3.29
N TYR A 206 0.48 16.77 -3.42
CA TYR A 206 1.26 17.73 -2.66
C TYR A 206 1.25 19.16 -3.22
N ASN A 207 0.52 19.40 -4.32
CA ASN A 207 0.39 20.68 -5.01
C ASN A 207 1.74 21.27 -5.48
N LEU A 208 2.66 20.41 -5.94
CA LEU A 208 3.96 20.82 -6.50
C LEU A 208 3.79 21.32 -7.94
N LYS A 209 3.28 22.55 -8.07
CA LYS A 209 2.88 23.13 -9.36
C LYS A 209 4.04 23.27 -10.36
N GLY A 210 5.16 23.83 -9.90
CA GLY A 210 6.31 24.15 -10.76
C GLY A 210 6.85 22.93 -11.51
N PRO A 211 7.30 21.87 -10.80
CA PRO A 211 7.84 20.66 -11.42
C PRO A 211 6.89 20.00 -12.42
N VAL A 212 5.61 19.85 -12.06
CA VAL A 212 4.59 19.23 -12.93
C VAL A 212 4.40 20.03 -14.23
N ILE A 213 4.22 21.35 -14.12
CA ILE A 213 3.98 22.21 -15.29
C ILE A 213 5.24 22.31 -16.17
N ASN A 214 6.42 22.36 -15.56
CA ASN A 214 7.68 22.34 -16.28
C ASN A 214 7.86 21.04 -17.05
N GLN A 215 7.56 19.88 -16.45
CA GLN A 215 7.61 18.61 -17.15
C GLN A 215 6.61 18.55 -18.30
N LEU A 216 5.37 19.02 -18.11
CA LEU A 216 4.37 19.08 -19.18
C LEU A 216 4.84 19.96 -20.34
N LYS A 217 5.47 21.10 -20.04
CA LYS A 217 6.10 21.96 -21.05
C LYS A 217 7.22 21.22 -21.79
N THR A 218 8.14 20.59 -21.06
CA THR A 218 9.24 19.80 -21.63
C THR A 218 8.70 18.73 -22.58
N ASP A 219 7.71 17.95 -22.15
CA ASP A 219 7.10 16.89 -22.95
C ASP A 219 6.43 17.45 -24.22
N ALA A 220 5.75 18.60 -24.11
CA ALA A 220 5.11 19.27 -25.24
C ALA A 220 6.14 19.78 -26.27
N TYR A 221 7.31 20.24 -25.83
CA TYR A 221 8.34 20.77 -26.73
C TYR A 221 9.22 19.70 -27.35
N ASN A 222 9.59 18.67 -26.58
CA ASN A 222 10.73 17.81 -26.89
C ASN A 222 10.35 16.42 -27.37
N LEU A 223 9.16 15.92 -27.05
CA LEU A 223 8.73 14.60 -27.52
C LEU A 223 8.35 14.65 -29.00
N GLU A 224 8.75 13.64 -29.76
CA GLU A 224 8.31 13.44 -31.14
C GLU A 224 6.79 13.22 -31.20
N LYS A 225 6.24 12.50 -30.21
CA LYS A 225 4.80 12.25 -30.06
C LYS A 225 4.31 12.67 -28.66
N PRO A 226 4.05 13.98 -28.43
CA PRO A 226 3.62 14.49 -27.12
C PRO A 226 2.32 13.86 -26.61
N THR A 227 1.41 13.44 -27.47
CA THR A 227 0.15 12.79 -27.06
C THR A 227 0.35 11.40 -26.43
N SER A 228 1.54 10.79 -26.54
CA SER A 228 1.84 9.49 -25.92
C SER A 228 1.89 9.50 -24.39
N VAL A 229 1.97 10.70 -23.80
CA VAL A 229 2.14 10.91 -22.36
C VAL A 229 0.91 11.53 -21.69
N GLU A 230 -0.19 11.69 -22.42
CA GLU A 230 -1.42 12.31 -21.93
C GLU A 230 -1.96 11.64 -20.65
N SER A 231 -1.83 10.32 -20.54
CA SER A 231 -2.26 9.54 -19.37
C SER A 231 -1.58 9.98 -18.07
N ASP A 232 -0.37 10.51 -18.16
CA ASP A 232 0.43 10.88 -17.00
C ASP A 232 -0.11 12.15 -16.34
N TYR A 233 -0.78 12.99 -17.15
CA TYR A 233 -1.30 14.30 -16.75
C TYR A 233 -2.81 14.35 -16.51
N THR A 234 -3.54 13.25 -16.76
CA THR A 234 -5.01 13.20 -16.72
C THR A 234 -5.54 12.41 -15.53
N ASN A 235 -4.88 12.53 -14.37
CA ASN A 235 -5.32 11.97 -13.11
C ASN A 235 -5.91 13.06 -12.18
N ASP A 236 -6.91 12.71 -11.38
CA ASP A 236 -7.63 13.68 -10.53
C ASP A 236 -6.74 14.41 -9.51
N ALA A 237 -5.64 13.80 -9.07
CA ALA A 237 -4.72 14.42 -8.10
C ALA A 237 -4.01 15.66 -8.68
N LEU A 238 -3.91 15.76 -10.01
CA LEU A 238 -3.33 16.91 -10.71
C LEU A 238 -4.32 18.07 -10.90
N SER A 239 -5.61 17.91 -10.57
CA SER A 239 -6.64 18.93 -10.83
C SER A 239 -6.26 20.32 -10.30
N THR A 240 -5.86 20.41 -9.03
CA THR A 240 -5.48 21.70 -8.41
C THR A 240 -4.28 22.35 -9.09
N VAL A 241 -3.32 21.53 -9.55
CA VAL A 241 -2.13 22.02 -10.26
C VAL A 241 -2.51 22.55 -11.64
N ILE A 242 -3.29 21.78 -12.42
CA ILE A 242 -3.65 22.16 -13.79
C ILE A 242 -4.64 23.33 -13.81
N VAL A 243 -5.72 23.26 -13.01
CA VAL A 243 -6.72 24.34 -12.91
C VAL A 243 -6.06 25.64 -12.40
N GLY A 244 -5.15 25.52 -11.44
CA GLY A 244 -4.39 26.66 -10.91
C GLY A 244 -3.42 27.30 -11.90
N ASN A 245 -3.19 26.72 -13.08
CA ASN A 245 -2.25 27.20 -14.10
C ASN A 245 -2.88 27.31 -15.50
N LEU A 246 -4.22 27.41 -15.61
CA LEU A 246 -4.90 27.43 -16.92
C LEU A 246 -4.45 28.57 -17.84
N ASN A 247 -4.17 29.76 -17.30
CA ASN A 247 -3.68 30.89 -18.11
C ASN A 247 -2.30 30.57 -18.70
N TYR A 248 -1.39 30.05 -17.89
CA TYR A 248 -0.07 29.62 -18.36
C TYR A 248 -0.18 28.54 -19.45
N LEU A 249 -1.05 27.55 -19.25
CA LEU A 249 -1.28 26.50 -20.26
C LEU A 249 -1.94 27.03 -21.53
N LEU A 250 -2.78 28.06 -21.42
CA LEU A 250 -3.33 28.76 -22.59
C LEU A 250 -2.24 29.49 -23.37
N ASP A 251 -1.35 30.21 -22.69
CA ASP A 251 -0.23 30.92 -23.32
C ASP A 251 0.72 29.92 -24.01
N LEU A 252 1.12 28.85 -23.31
CA LEU A 252 1.92 27.77 -23.86
C LEU A 252 1.28 27.15 -25.11
N LYS A 253 -0.03 26.90 -25.08
CA LYS A 253 -0.77 26.40 -26.24
C LYS A 253 -0.71 27.37 -27.43
N LEU A 254 -0.82 28.68 -27.19
CA LEU A 254 -0.75 29.69 -28.25
C LEU A 254 0.66 29.76 -28.86
N GLU A 255 1.71 29.69 -28.03
CA GLU A 255 3.11 29.60 -28.47
C GLU A 255 3.33 28.36 -29.35
N LEU A 256 2.99 27.17 -28.86
CA LEU A 256 3.11 25.91 -29.61
C LEU A 256 2.36 25.94 -30.95
N LYS A 257 1.22 26.63 -31.00
CA LYS A 257 0.44 26.81 -32.24
C LYS A 257 1.16 27.71 -33.24
N GLN A 258 1.80 28.78 -32.79
CA GLN A 258 2.60 29.67 -33.66
C GLN A 258 3.82 28.93 -34.24
N GLU A 259 4.40 28.01 -33.47
CA GLU A 259 5.51 27.15 -33.90
C GLU A 259 5.07 25.96 -34.79
N GLY A 260 3.76 25.78 -35.02
CA GLY A 260 3.25 24.67 -35.83
C GLY A 260 3.29 23.29 -35.16
N LYS A 261 3.46 23.21 -33.83
CA LYS A 261 3.53 21.96 -33.06
C LYS A 261 2.14 21.38 -32.76
N VAL A 262 1.49 20.82 -33.78
CA VAL A 262 0.08 20.38 -33.73
C VAL A 262 -0.19 19.32 -32.63
N GLU A 263 0.63 18.29 -32.52
CA GLU A 263 0.45 17.23 -31.51
C GLU A 263 0.69 17.74 -30.07
N ALA A 264 1.61 18.69 -29.90
CA ALA A 264 1.83 19.35 -28.61
C ALA A 264 0.61 20.18 -28.18
N VAL A 265 0.03 20.94 -29.11
CA VAL A 265 -1.22 21.67 -28.88
C VAL A 265 -2.36 20.74 -28.49
N LYS A 266 -2.43 19.54 -29.10
CA LYS A 266 -3.41 18.51 -28.77
C LYS A 266 -3.22 17.98 -27.35
N LEU A 267 -1.98 17.66 -26.95
CA LEU A 267 -1.67 17.28 -25.56
C LEU A 267 -2.16 18.33 -24.56
N ILE A 268 -1.78 19.60 -24.74
CA ILE A 268 -2.17 20.67 -23.80
C ILE A 268 -3.69 20.84 -23.75
N ASN A 269 -4.37 20.79 -24.91
CA ASN A 269 -5.83 20.86 -24.95
C ASN A 269 -6.49 19.70 -24.19
N ASN A 270 -6.03 18.47 -24.39
CA ASN A 270 -6.60 17.30 -23.76
C ASN A 270 -6.43 17.34 -22.24
N VAL A 271 -5.23 17.71 -21.77
CA VAL A 271 -4.97 17.92 -20.33
C VAL A 271 -5.88 19.00 -19.76
N MET A 272 -5.98 20.17 -20.40
CA MET A 272 -6.87 21.24 -19.94
C MET A 272 -8.34 20.81 -19.95
N TYR A 273 -8.78 20.09 -20.98
CA TYR A 273 -10.17 19.66 -21.14
C TYR A 273 -10.57 18.61 -20.10
N HIS A 274 -9.67 17.70 -19.76
CA HIS A 274 -9.90 16.68 -18.73
C HIS A 274 -10.35 17.30 -17.39
N PHE A 275 -9.75 18.42 -16.99
CA PHE A 275 -10.11 19.12 -15.74
C PHE A 275 -11.16 20.21 -15.90
N ARG A 276 -11.68 20.43 -17.12
CA ARG A 276 -12.88 21.24 -17.33
C ARG A 276 -14.12 20.42 -17.03
N LYS A 277 -14.34 20.06 -15.75
CA LYS A 277 -15.70 19.73 -15.32
C LYS A 277 -16.53 21.02 -15.41
N PRO A 278 -17.75 20.99 -15.99
CA PRO A 278 -18.65 22.12 -15.87
C PRO A 278 -18.83 22.40 -14.38
N ILE A 279 -18.75 23.67 -14.00
CA ILE A 279 -19.24 24.12 -12.70
C ILE A 279 -20.74 23.83 -12.74
N ASP A 280 -21.15 22.67 -12.25
CA ASP A 280 -22.55 22.42 -11.94
C ASP A 280 -22.87 23.39 -10.80
N ASN A 281 -23.48 24.51 -11.17
CA ASN A 281 -24.19 25.41 -10.27
C ASN A 281 -25.36 24.65 -9.64
N LYS A 282 -25.07 23.70 -8.76
CA LYS A 282 -26.04 22.98 -7.93
C LYS A 282 -25.68 23.10 -6.45
N ASP A 283 -25.28 24.29 -6.04
CA ASP A 283 -25.36 24.74 -4.63
C ASP A 283 -25.88 26.20 -4.56
N ASN A 284 -26.81 26.55 -5.45
CA ASN A 284 -27.70 27.69 -5.27
C ASN A 284 -29.10 27.22 -5.66
N ILE A 285 -30.09 27.48 -4.78
CA ILE A 285 -31.48 26.97 -4.75
C ILE A 285 -31.49 25.56 -4.09
N GLN A 286 -31.71 25.38 -2.78
CA GLN A 286 -32.61 26.05 -1.82
C GLN A 286 -32.08 25.94 -0.40
#